data_AF-A0A538JYC5-F1
#
_entry.id   AF-A0A538JYC5-F1
#
_cell.length_a   1.000
_cell.length_b   1.000
_cell.length_c   1.000
_cell.angle_alpha   90.00
_cell.angle_beta   90.00
_cell.angle_gamma   90.00
#
_symmetry.space_group_name_H-M   'P 1'
#
loop_
_entity.id
_entity.type
_entity.pdbx_description
1 polymer ?
#
loop_
_entity_poly.entity_id
_entity_poly.type
_entity_poly.pdbx_seq_one_letter_code
_entity_poly.pdbx_strand_id
1 'polypeptide(L)'
;MDGLRRAVVVWVLLVGCVAGCHGGDGPPRHLLYGEAAAEFEPAPHSVLSVGRVLTGTALGRRFALCRPSGIAADTRVVERIGVFAESLTFADPRNETVYACDGGIDPAGERHLPWCGGSAGRLVAGQLLDPRLDVVCRDRTGRPLAYAWVEPAAGAHWIGVDQGNYTEIYEVLGELPVRIATGRRIDLARSSATFVVTQYDSHGKPLIKARLEARVAG
;
A
#
# COMPACT_ATOMS: atom_id res chain seq x y z
N MET A 1 28.82 65.81 47.60
CA MET A 1 27.45 65.78 47.05
C MET A 1 27.57 65.30 45.62
N ASP A 2 26.59 64.52 45.17
CA ASP A 2 26.48 63.87 43.85
C ASP A 2 27.31 62.58 43.72
N GLY A 3 26.77 61.37 43.57
CA GLY A 3 25.43 60.96 43.16
C GLY A 3 25.61 59.79 42.17
N LEU A 4 26.14 58.66 42.63
CA LEU A 4 26.39 57.47 41.80
C LEU A 4 25.06 56.91 41.27
N ARG A 5 24.80 57.12 39.98
CA ARG A 5 23.67 56.55 39.23
C ARG A 5 23.74 55.02 39.27
N ARG A 6 22.77 54.39 39.95
CA ARG A 6 22.53 52.94 39.88
C ARG A 6 21.98 52.60 38.49
N ALA A 7 22.71 51.78 37.76
CA ALA A 7 22.25 51.13 36.55
C ALA A 7 21.15 50.11 36.90
N VAL A 8 19.96 50.27 36.34
CA VAL A 8 18.92 49.24 36.35
C VAL A 8 18.89 48.63 34.96
N VAL A 9 19.56 47.50 34.79
CA VAL A 9 19.46 46.66 33.59
C VAL A 9 18.23 45.77 33.78
N VAL A 10 17.13 46.13 33.12
CA VAL A 10 15.91 45.32 33.07
C VAL A 10 16.15 44.18 32.08
N TRP A 11 16.39 42.98 32.60
CA TRP A 11 16.38 41.76 31.79
C TRP A 11 14.93 41.39 31.46
N VAL A 12 14.49 41.73 30.26
CA VAL A 12 13.23 41.24 29.70
C VAL A 12 13.46 39.78 29.28
N LEU A 13 12.99 38.84 30.11
CA LEU A 13 12.87 37.43 29.76
C LEU A 13 11.81 37.29 28.66
N LEU A 14 12.25 37.24 27.41
CA LEU A 14 11.46 36.75 26.28
C LEU A 14 11.18 35.26 26.50
N VAL A 15 10.02 34.96 27.06
CA VAL A 15 9.44 33.62 27.06
C VAL A 15 9.03 33.31 25.63
N GLY A 16 9.95 32.73 24.87
CA GLY A 16 9.65 32.16 23.56
C GLY A 16 8.79 30.92 23.74
N CYS A 17 7.49 31.04 23.47
CA CYS A 17 6.62 29.90 23.23
C CYS A 17 7.09 29.20 21.95
N VAL A 18 7.99 28.24 22.10
CA VAL A 18 8.30 27.30 21.03
C VAL A 18 7.10 26.37 20.93
N ALA A 19 6.12 26.75 20.13
CA ALA A 19 5.07 25.85 19.68
C ALA A 19 5.74 24.81 18.77
N GLY A 20 6.26 23.74 19.39
CA GLY A 20 6.72 22.57 18.68
C GLY A 20 5.52 21.93 18.01
N CYS A 21 5.38 22.15 16.71
CA CYS A 21 4.51 21.35 15.85
C CYS A 21 4.94 19.88 15.98
N HIS A 22 4.21 19.11 16.77
CA HIS A 22 4.29 17.64 16.76
C HIS A 22 3.86 17.19 15.36
N GLY A 23 4.85 16.88 14.51
CA GLY A 23 4.60 16.04 13.34
C GLY A 23 4.00 14.73 13.84
N GLY A 24 2.90 14.29 13.23
CA GLY A 24 2.16 13.12 13.71
C GLY A 24 3.02 11.85 13.62
N ASP A 25 3.60 11.45 14.75
CA ASP A 25 4.45 10.25 14.90
C ASP A 25 3.65 8.92 14.96
N GLY A 26 2.37 8.94 14.58
CA GLY A 26 1.48 7.78 14.66
C GLY A 26 1.21 7.14 13.30
N PRO A 27 0.74 5.88 13.28
CA PRO A 27 0.20 5.28 12.07
C PRO A 27 -0.99 6.11 11.54
N PRO A 28 -1.23 6.08 10.21
CA PRO A 28 -2.41 6.69 9.61
C PRO A 28 -3.70 6.23 10.29
N ARG A 29 -4.61 7.17 10.55
CA ARG A 29 -5.89 6.89 11.23
C ARG A 29 -7.02 6.49 10.28
N HIS A 30 -6.84 6.72 8.98
CA HIS A 30 -7.85 6.47 7.96
C HIS A 30 -7.24 5.80 6.74
N LEU A 31 -8.06 4.99 6.07
CA LEU A 31 -7.77 4.39 4.77
C LEU A 31 -8.08 5.37 3.63
N LEU A 32 -7.80 4.94 2.40
CA LEU A 32 -7.93 5.76 1.19
C LEU A 32 -9.31 6.41 1.02
N TYR A 33 -10.38 5.75 1.43
CA TYR A 33 -11.76 6.25 1.31
C TYR A 33 -12.33 6.82 2.61
N GLY A 34 -11.51 6.96 3.64
CA GLY A 34 -11.87 7.61 4.90
C GLY A 34 -12.36 6.65 5.99
N GLU A 35 -12.43 5.35 5.73
CA GLU A 35 -12.70 4.35 6.77
C GLU A 35 -11.64 4.43 7.87
N ALA A 36 -12.05 4.18 9.12
CA ALA A 36 -11.12 4.13 10.23
C ALA A 36 -10.10 3.00 10.03
N ALA A 37 -8.82 3.32 10.21
CA ALA A 37 -7.75 2.34 10.23
C ALA A 37 -7.84 1.51 11.51
N ALA A 38 -7.89 0.19 11.37
CA ALA A 38 -7.75 -0.74 12.47
C ALA A 38 -6.27 -1.13 12.64
N GLU A 39 -5.87 -1.45 13.87
CA GLU A 39 -4.54 -2.01 14.15
C GLU A 39 -4.61 -3.54 14.11
N PHE A 40 -3.56 -4.17 13.61
CA PHE A 40 -3.32 -5.59 13.73
C PHE A 40 -2.45 -5.83 14.97
N GLU A 41 -3.06 -6.16 16.10
CA GLU A 41 -2.39 -6.28 17.40
C GLU A 41 -1.05 -7.05 17.38
N PRO A 42 -0.88 -8.15 16.61
CA PRO A 42 0.39 -8.87 16.55
C PRO A 42 1.57 -8.08 15.98
N ALA A 43 1.32 -6.98 15.27
CA ALA A 43 2.34 -6.07 14.74
C ALA A 43 2.08 -4.63 15.25
N PRO A 44 2.85 -4.13 16.23
CA PRO A 44 2.68 -2.78 16.74
C PRO A 44 2.81 -1.71 15.65
N HIS A 45 2.06 -0.62 15.78
CA HIS A 45 2.04 0.47 14.81
C HIS A 45 1.66 -0.02 13.41
N SER A 46 0.71 -0.95 13.35
CA SER A 46 0.20 -1.45 12.08
C SER A 46 -1.10 -0.76 11.67
N VAL A 47 -1.36 -0.79 10.37
CA VAL A 47 -2.64 -0.41 9.79
C VAL A 47 -3.15 -1.57 8.95
N LEU A 48 -4.31 -2.09 9.31
CA LEU A 48 -4.99 -3.14 8.57
C LEU A 48 -5.67 -2.54 7.34
N SER A 49 -5.27 -3.01 6.16
CA SER A 49 -5.98 -2.74 4.91
C SER A 49 -7.31 -3.49 4.90
N VAL A 50 -8.33 -2.93 4.27
CA VAL A 50 -9.60 -3.62 4.03
C VAL A 50 -9.44 -4.57 2.85
N GLY A 51 -9.70 -5.86 3.07
CA GLY A 51 -9.79 -6.87 2.02
C GLY A 51 -11.23 -7.37 1.86
N ARG A 52 -11.69 -7.56 0.62
CA ARG A 52 -13.02 -8.14 0.34
C ARG A 52 -12.96 -9.09 -0.84
N VAL A 53 -13.66 -10.22 -0.74
CA VAL A 53 -13.92 -11.10 -1.88
C VAL A 53 -15.31 -10.76 -2.43
N LEU A 54 -15.36 -10.27 -3.66
CA LEU A 54 -16.56 -9.79 -4.35
C LEU A 54 -16.70 -10.49 -5.70
N THR A 55 -17.85 -10.32 -6.35
CA THR A 55 -18.00 -10.61 -7.77
C THR A 55 -17.74 -9.36 -8.60
N GLY A 56 -17.27 -9.55 -9.83
CA GLY A 56 -17.09 -8.43 -10.76
C GLY A 56 -18.39 -7.66 -11.04
N THR A 57 -19.55 -8.33 -10.97
CA THR A 57 -20.86 -7.68 -11.11
C THR A 57 -21.17 -6.74 -9.94
N ALA A 58 -20.80 -7.11 -8.71
CA ALA A 58 -20.94 -6.25 -7.54
C ALA A 58 -20.06 -4.99 -7.63
N LEU A 59 -18.90 -5.10 -8.26
CA LEU A 59 -17.99 -3.97 -8.52
C LEU A 59 -18.43 -3.10 -9.72
N GLY A 60 -19.29 -3.62 -10.59
CA GLY A 60 -19.87 -2.91 -11.73
C GLY A 60 -18.83 -2.24 -12.62
N ARG A 61 -18.99 -0.92 -12.85
CA ARG A 61 -18.11 -0.14 -13.73
C ARG A 61 -16.64 -0.17 -13.30
N ARG A 62 -16.33 -0.25 -12.00
CA ARG A 62 -14.94 -0.30 -11.52
C ARG A 62 -14.23 -1.54 -12.05
N PHE A 63 -14.86 -2.70 -11.98
CA PHE A 63 -14.30 -3.91 -12.56
C PHE A 63 -14.33 -3.86 -14.09
N ALA A 64 -15.40 -3.35 -14.71
CA ALA A 64 -15.48 -3.26 -16.18
C ALA A 64 -14.33 -2.46 -16.82
N LEU A 65 -13.84 -1.40 -16.17
CA LEU A 65 -12.69 -0.59 -16.61
C LEU A 65 -11.34 -1.29 -16.40
N CYS A 66 -11.29 -2.23 -15.47
CA CYS A 66 -10.09 -2.96 -15.08
C CYS A 66 -9.92 -4.27 -15.87
N ARG A 67 -11.04 -4.89 -16.21
CA ARG A 67 -11.13 -6.27 -16.72
C ARG A 67 -10.71 -6.36 -18.19
N PRO A 68 -9.69 -7.18 -18.54
CA PRO A 68 -9.37 -7.50 -19.93
C PRO A 68 -10.51 -8.23 -20.66
N SER A 69 -10.48 -8.19 -21.98
CA SER A 69 -11.36 -9.02 -22.82
C SER A 69 -11.21 -10.50 -22.50
N GLY A 70 -12.32 -11.24 -22.46
CA GLY A 70 -12.33 -12.69 -22.21
C GLY A 70 -12.49 -13.11 -20.74
N ILE A 71 -12.38 -12.17 -19.79
CA ILE A 71 -12.69 -12.44 -18.38
C ILE A 71 -14.19 -12.26 -18.15
N ALA A 72 -14.85 -13.17 -17.43
CA ALA A 72 -16.29 -13.10 -17.19
C ALA A 72 -16.67 -11.92 -16.26
N ALA A 73 -17.88 -11.37 -16.41
CA ALA A 73 -18.29 -10.19 -15.65
C ALA A 73 -18.53 -10.49 -14.17
N ASP A 74 -18.90 -11.73 -13.86
CA ASP A 74 -19.16 -12.27 -12.52
C ASP A 74 -17.94 -12.94 -11.88
N THR A 75 -16.76 -12.84 -12.51
CA THR A 75 -15.48 -13.35 -11.99
C THR A 75 -15.30 -12.94 -10.52
N ARG A 76 -14.77 -13.85 -9.70
CA ARG A 76 -14.39 -13.54 -8.32
C ARG A 76 -13.22 -12.56 -8.31
N VAL A 77 -13.36 -11.47 -7.58
CA VAL A 77 -12.37 -10.40 -7.46
C VAL A 77 -12.06 -10.18 -5.99
N VAL A 78 -10.79 -10.07 -5.66
CA VAL A 78 -10.33 -9.60 -4.36
C VAL A 78 -10.04 -8.11 -4.47
N GLU A 79 -10.84 -7.30 -3.76
CA GLU A 79 -10.59 -5.87 -3.57
C GLU A 79 -9.71 -5.67 -2.33
N ARG A 80 -8.74 -4.76 -2.44
CA ARG A 80 -7.92 -4.31 -1.31
C ARG A 80 -7.87 -2.79 -1.28
N ILE A 81 -8.10 -2.22 -0.11
CA ILE A 81 -8.08 -0.77 0.14
C ILE A 81 -7.12 -0.53 1.30
N GLY A 82 -5.99 0.10 0.99
CA GLY A 82 -4.97 0.50 1.95
C GLY A 82 -5.06 1.97 2.34
N VAL A 83 -3.98 2.49 2.92
CA VAL A 83 -3.88 3.89 3.36
C VAL A 83 -3.86 4.85 2.16
N PHE A 84 -3.00 4.57 1.18
CA PHE A 84 -2.77 5.44 0.03
C PHE A 84 -2.98 4.74 -1.32
N ALA A 85 -3.33 3.46 -1.28
CA ALA A 85 -3.37 2.57 -2.43
C ALA A 85 -4.64 1.71 -2.41
N GLU A 86 -5.07 1.26 -3.58
CA GLU A 86 -6.11 0.26 -3.73
C GLU A 86 -5.75 -0.68 -4.88
N SER A 87 -6.26 -1.89 -4.85
CA SER A 87 -6.09 -2.84 -5.95
C SER A 87 -7.28 -3.77 -6.10
N LEU A 88 -7.47 -4.25 -7.33
CA LEU A 88 -8.28 -5.42 -7.61
C LEU A 88 -7.35 -6.56 -8.02
N THR A 89 -7.68 -7.79 -7.63
CA THR A 89 -6.95 -9.01 -8.00
C THR A 89 -7.93 -10.09 -8.40
N PHE A 90 -7.72 -10.75 -9.54
CA PHE A 90 -8.60 -11.81 -10.06
C PHE A 90 -7.84 -12.72 -11.01
N ALA A 91 -8.30 -13.96 -11.19
CA ALA A 91 -7.70 -14.92 -12.11
C ALA A 91 -8.58 -15.14 -13.34
N ASP A 92 -7.98 -15.66 -14.42
CA ASP A 92 -8.74 -16.21 -15.54
C ASP A 92 -9.52 -17.48 -15.11
N PRO A 93 -10.50 -17.93 -15.92
CA PRO A 93 -11.30 -19.12 -15.59
C PRO A 93 -10.49 -20.43 -15.49
N ARG A 94 -9.27 -20.46 -16.04
CA ARG A 94 -8.39 -21.64 -16.00
C ARG A 94 -7.40 -21.60 -14.82
N ASN A 95 -7.39 -20.50 -14.08
CA ASN A 95 -6.39 -20.19 -13.06
C ASN A 95 -4.95 -20.30 -13.60
N GLU A 96 -4.73 -19.88 -14.85
CA GLU A 96 -3.42 -19.86 -15.50
C GLU A 96 -2.76 -18.48 -15.42
N THR A 97 -3.58 -17.43 -15.32
CA THR A 97 -3.14 -16.04 -15.25
C THR A 97 -3.89 -15.32 -14.13
N VAL A 98 -3.14 -14.59 -13.30
CA VAL A 98 -3.69 -13.61 -12.35
C VAL A 98 -3.53 -12.21 -12.92
N TYR A 99 -4.51 -11.36 -12.67
CA TYR A 99 -4.55 -9.97 -13.08
C TYR A 99 -4.70 -9.06 -11.86
N ALA A 100 -4.13 -7.86 -11.96
CA ALA A 100 -4.35 -6.77 -11.05
C ALA A 100 -4.64 -5.47 -11.78
N CYS A 101 -5.42 -4.63 -11.11
CA CYS A 101 -5.51 -3.21 -11.41
C CYS A 101 -5.05 -2.43 -10.20
N ASP A 102 -4.20 -1.45 -10.46
CA ASP A 102 -3.55 -0.65 -9.45
C ASP A 102 -4.20 0.73 -9.43
N GLY A 103 -4.67 1.15 -8.26
CA GLY A 103 -5.39 2.39 -8.09
C GLY A 103 -4.47 3.58 -7.83
N GLY A 104 -4.95 4.77 -8.20
CA GLY A 104 -4.22 6.01 -8.05
C GLY A 104 -4.39 6.92 -9.24
N ILE A 105 -3.47 7.86 -9.37
CA ILE A 105 -3.46 8.85 -10.44
C ILE A 105 -2.44 8.41 -11.49
N ASP A 106 -2.88 8.38 -12.74
CA ASP A 106 -2.01 8.26 -13.92
C ASP A 106 -1.54 9.67 -14.33
N PRO A 107 -0.25 10.00 -14.20
CA PRO A 107 0.28 11.32 -14.58
C PRO A 107 0.09 11.66 -16.06
N ALA A 108 0.03 10.65 -16.94
CA ALA A 108 -0.16 10.85 -18.37
C ALA A 108 -1.64 11.08 -18.73
N GLY A 109 -2.57 10.73 -17.84
CA GLY A 109 -4.01 10.82 -18.08
C GLY A 109 -4.52 9.86 -19.17
N GLU A 110 -3.75 8.83 -19.49
CA GLU A 110 -4.09 7.82 -20.50
C GLU A 110 -5.12 6.82 -19.97
N ARG A 111 -5.21 6.65 -18.65
CA ARG A 111 -6.09 5.68 -17.99
C ARG A 111 -7.25 6.34 -17.25
N HIS A 112 -8.37 5.62 -17.21
CA HIS A 112 -9.57 6.07 -16.50
C HIS A 112 -9.46 5.81 -15.00
N LEU A 113 -9.72 6.85 -14.21
CA LEU A 113 -9.88 6.71 -12.77
C LEU A 113 -10.92 5.63 -12.42
N PRO A 114 -10.67 4.81 -11.38
CA PRO A 114 -9.59 4.97 -10.40
C PRO A 114 -8.26 4.29 -10.77
N TRP A 115 -8.14 3.67 -11.94
CA TRP A 115 -7.00 2.81 -12.28
C TRP A 115 -5.90 3.59 -13.01
N CYS A 116 -4.67 3.50 -12.51
CA CYS A 116 -3.48 4.10 -13.11
C CYS A 116 -2.50 3.05 -13.63
N GLY A 117 -2.66 1.80 -13.23
CA GLY A 117 -1.76 0.71 -13.55
C GLY A 117 -2.51 -0.61 -13.67
N GLY A 118 -1.81 -1.61 -14.17
CA GLY A 118 -2.36 -2.94 -14.31
C GLY A 118 -1.27 -3.95 -14.62
N SER A 119 -1.39 -5.13 -14.01
CA SER A 119 -0.42 -6.21 -14.13
C SER A 119 -1.13 -7.51 -14.43
N ALA A 120 -0.49 -8.38 -15.19
CA ALA A 120 -0.90 -9.77 -15.37
C ALA A 120 0.29 -10.66 -15.03
N GLY A 121 0.10 -11.80 -14.40
CA GLY A 121 1.16 -12.73 -14.02
C GLY A 121 0.74 -14.15 -14.33
N ARG A 122 1.63 -14.94 -14.93
CA ARG A 122 1.35 -16.36 -15.21
C ARG A 122 1.55 -17.17 -13.93
N LEU A 123 0.59 -18.02 -13.63
CA LEU A 123 0.67 -19.01 -12.57
C LEU A 123 1.38 -20.27 -13.09
N VAL A 124 2.33 -20.77 -12.31
CA VAL A 124 3.04 -22.03 -12.56
C VAL A 124 2.74 -22.95 -11.39
N ALA A 125 2.10 -24.10 -11.66
CA ALA A 125 1.59 -24.98 -10.62
C ALA A 125 0.72 -24.25 -9.56
N GLY A 126 -0.08 -23.27 -10.01
CA GLY A 126 -0.96 -22.47 -9.15
C GLY A 126 -0.29 -21.32 -8.41
N GLN A 127 1.01 -21.09 -8.58
CA GLN A 127 1.76 -20.06 -7.86
C GLN A 127 2.31 -18.99 -8.80
N LEU A 128 2.35 -17.75 -8.31
CA LEU A 128 2.99 -16.65 -9.01
C LEU A 128 4.45 -16.48 -8.55
N LEU A 129 5.38 -16.80 -9.45
CA LEU A 129 6.82 -16.70 -9.13
C LEU A 129 7.42 -15.33 -9.43
N ASP A 130 6.75 -14.54 -10.28
CA ASP A 130 7.21 -13.22 -10.71
C ASP A 130 6.45 -12.12 -9.95
N PRO A 131 7.13 -11.33 -9.10
CA PRO A 131 6.49 -10.29 -8.31
C PRO A 131 5.97 -9.11 -9.15
N ARG A 132 6.27 -9.02 -10.46
CA ARG A 132 5.90 -7.96 -11.43
C ARG A 132 5.60 -6.57 -10.84
N LEU A 133 6.51 -5.64 -11.04
CA LEU A 133 6.36 -4.27 -10.57
C LEU A 133 5.54 -3.39 -11.52
N ASP A 134 4.69 -2.53 -10.94
CA ASP A 134 4.18 -1.31 -11.59
C ASP A 134 4.61 -0.08 -10.75
N VAL A 135 5.10 0.99 -11.38
CA VAL A 135 5.51 2.27 -10.74
C VAL A 135 4.90 3.52 -11.37
N VAL A 136 3.92 3.33 -12.26
CA VAL A 136 3.31 4.43 -13.05
C VAL A 136 2.42 5.29 -12.14
N CYS A 137 1.75 4.65 -11.19
CA CYS A 137 0.79 5.27 -10.30
C CYS A 137 1.36 6.35 -9.39
N ARG A 138 0.51 7.33 -9.06
CA ARG A 138 0.74 8.33 -8.01
C ARG A 138 -0.37 8.32 -6.98
N ASP A 139 -0.02 8.63 -5.72
CA ASP A 139 -1.01 8.88 -4.67
C ASP A 139 -1.73 10.22 -4.88
N ARG A 140 -2.73 10.52 -4.04
CA ARG A 140 -3.50 11.78 -4.10
C ARG A 140 -2.66 13.05 -3.85
N THR A 141 -1.45 12.90 -3.32
CA THR A 141 -0.50 14.00 -3.11
C THR A 141 0.55 14.10 -4.22
N GLY A 142 0.45 13.25 -5.25
CA GLY A 142 1.35 13.21 -6.39
C GLY A 142 2.62 12.40 -6.17
N ARG A 143 2.75 11.66 -5.06
CA ARG A 143 3.94 10.86 -4.78
C ARG A 143 3.90 9.52 -5.53
N PRO A 144 5.05 9.00 -5.99
CA PRO A 144 5.13 7.68 -6.62
C PRO A 144 4.57 6.55 -5.75
N LEU A 145 3.84 5.65 -6.40
CA LEU A 145 3.40 4.38 -5.84
C LEU A 145 4.02 3.24 -6.63
N ALA A 146 4.46 2.22 -5.90
CA ALA A 146 4.97 0.97 -6.44
C ALA A 146 4.07 -0.17 -6.00
N TYR A 147 3.64 -0.99 -6.95
CA TYR A 147 2.79 -2.15 -6.71
C TYR A 147 3.51 -3.44 -7.13
N ALA A 148 3.48 -4.45 -6.26
CA ALA A 148 4.08 -5.76 -6.53
C ALA A 148 3.19 -6.89 -6.02
N TRP A 149 3.36 -8.08 -6.60
CA TRP A 149 2.78 -9.30 -6.09
C TRP A 149 3.65 -9.91 -4.99
N VAL A 150 2.98 -10.50 -4.01
CA VAL A 150 3.58 -11.44 -3.06
C VAL A 150 2.79 -12.72 -3.09
N GLU A 151 3.49 -13.83 -3.36
CA GLU A 151 2.94 -15.17 -3.18
C GLU A 151 2.93 -15.51 -1.68
N PRO A 152 1.76 -15.84 -1.09
CA PRO A 152 1.68 -16.27 0.29
C PRO A 152 2.45 -17.58 0.51
N ALA A 153 3.22 -17.63 1.58
CA ALA A 153 3.81 -18.88 2.06
C ALA A 153 2.72 -19.79 2.59
N ALA A 154 3.00 -21.10 2.62
CA ALA A 154 2.08 -22.07 3.22
C ALA A 154 1.75 -21.68 4.67
N GLY A 155 0.45 -21.56 4.96
CA GLY A 155 -0.06 -21.15 6.28
C GLY A 155 -0.08 -19.64 6.54
N ALA A 156 0.37 -18.79 5.60
CA ALA A 156 0.27 -17.34 5.72
C ALA A 156 -1.18 -16.88 5.58
N HIS A 157 -1.63 -16.06 6.53
CA HIS A 157 -2.93 -15.39 6.53
C HIS A 157 -2.80 -13.87 6.35
N TRP A 158 -1.66 -13.31 6.75
CA TRP A 158 -1.43 -11.86 6.68
C TRP A 158 -0.07 -11.56 6.06
N ILE A 159 0.00 -10.44 5.36
CA ILE A 159 1.24 -9.92 4.77
C ILE A 159 1.40 -8.48 5.24
N GLY A 160 2.42 -8.23 6.05
CA GLY A 160 2.83 -6.90 6.47
C GLY A 160 3.88 -6.31 5.55
N VAL A 161 3.67 -5.06 5.16
CA VAL A 161 4.57 -4.27 4.33
C VAL A 161 5.07 -3.07 5.12
N ASP A 162 6.38 -2.96 5.26
CA ASP A 162 7.02 -1.84 5.94
C ASP A 162 6.84 -0.54 5.15
N GLN A 163 6.02 0.36 5.68
CA GLN A 163 5.91 1.76 5.20
C GLN A 163 6.82 2.69 6.03
N GLY A 164 7.62 2.12 6.92
CA GLY A 164 8.71 2.70 7.71
C GLY A 164 8.33 3.51 8.94
N ASN A 165 7.18 4.19 9.00
CA ASN A 165 6.61 4.66 10.28
C ASN A 165 5.41 3.82 10.73
N TYR A 166 4.93 2.91 9.89
CA TYR A 166 3.92 1.90 10.21
C TYR A 166 4.11 0.68 9.32
N THR A 167 3.51 -0.44 9.72
CA THR A 167 3.38 -1.63 8.88
C THR A 167 1.97 -1.71 8.32
N GLU A 168 1.82 -1.75 7.00
CA GLU A 168 0.51 -1.97 6.41
C GLU A 168 0.25 -3.47 6.27
N ILE A 169 -0.88 -3.95 6.78
CA ILE A 169 -1.22 -5.36 6.87
C ILE A 169 -2.31 -5.70 5.86
N TYR A 170 -2.01 -6.66 5.00
CA TYR A 170 -2.89 -7.16 3.95
C TYR A 170 -3.34 -8.58 4.29
N GLU A 171 -4.64 -8.86 4.17
CA GLU A 171 -5.17 -10.22 4.30
C GLU A 171 -4.94 -11.06 3.03
N VAL A 172 -4.57 -12.32 3.24
CA VAL A 172 -4.52 -13.34 2.19
C VAL A 172 -5.94 -13.84 1.95
N LEU A 173 -6.47 -13.56 0.76
CA LEU A 173 -7.88 -13.78 0.42
C LEU A 173 -8.01 -14.43 -0.95
N GLY A 174 -9.03 -15.28 -1.06
CA GLY A 174 -9.49 -15.82 -2.34
C GLY A 174 -8.53 -16.81 -3.02
N GLU A 175 -7.55 -17.35 -2.30
CA GLU A 175 -6.50 -18.22 -2.85
C GLU A 175 -5.71 -17.57 -3.99
N LEU A 176 -5.56 -16.24 -3.93
CA LEU A 176 -4.83 -15.45 -4.91
C LEU A 176 -3.59 -14.81 -4.27
N PRO A 177 -2.53 -14.55 -5.07
CA PRO A 177 -1.42 -13.74 -4.60
C PRO A 177 -1.89 -12.36 -4.16
N VAL A 178 -1.11 -11.70 -3.31
CA VAL A 178 -1.47 -10.42 -2.73
C VAL A 178 -0.80 -9.30 -3.52
N ARG A 179 -1.60 -8.38 -4.08
CA ARG A 179 -1.11 -7.15 -4.71
C ARG A 179 -0.89 -6.10 -3.62
N ILE A 180 0.37 -5.91 -3.24
CA ILE A 180 0.78 -4.95 -2.21
C ILE A 180 1.27 -3.64 -2.83
N ALA A 181 1.24 -2.55 -2.05
CA ALA A 181 1.74 -1.25 -2.46
C ALA A 181 2.78 -0.69 -1.50
N THR A 182 3.68 0.16 -2.00
CA THR A 182 4.53 1.03 -1.19
C THR A 182 4.69 2.41 -1.83
N GLY A 183 4.85 3.44 -1.00
CA GLY A 183 5.29 4.77 -1.42
C GLY A 183 6.78 5.01 -1.20
N ARG A 184 7.56 3.97 -0.86
CA ARG A 184 8.95 4.10 -0.39
C ARG A 184 9.91 3.23 -1.17
N ARG A 185 11.19 3.63 -1.14
CA ARG A 185 12.30 2.90 -1.78
C ARG A 185 12.01 2.60 -3.26
N ILE A 186 11.38 3.56 -3.94
CA ILE A 186 11.06 3.53 -5.36
C ILE A 186 12.19 4.26 -6.09
N ASP A 187 12.78 3.57 -7.06
CA ASP A 187 13.78 4.12 -7.96
C ASP A 187 13.16 4.23 -9.35
N LEU A 188 12.66 5.42 -9.67
CA LEU A 188 12.03 5.68 -10.97
C LEU A 188 13.04 5.58 -12.13
N ALA A 189 14.31 5.95 -11.91
CA ALA A 189 15.34 5.90 -12.94
C ALA A 189 15.69 4.45 -13.32
N ARG A 190 15.66 3.53 -12.34
CA ARG A 190 15.87 2.10 -12.55
C ARG A 190 14.58 1.29 -12.71
N SER A 191 13.43 1.96 -12.69
CA SER A 191 12.11 1.33 -12.73
C SER A 191 12.00 0.14 -11.75
N SER A 192 12.43 0.37 -10.51
CA SER A 192 12.51 -0.65 -9.48
C SER A 192 11.96 -0.17 -8.15
N ALA A 193 11.56 -1.11 -7.29
CA ALA A 193 11.17 -0.83 -5.92
C ALA A 193 11.58 -1.97 -5.00
N THR A 194 11.84 -1.62 -3.74
CA THR A 194 12.07 -2.59 -2.67
C THR A 194 10.92 -2.58 -1.67
N PHE A 195 10.39 -3.76 -1.38
CA PHE A 195 9.44 -4.01 -0.30
C PHE A 195 10.12 -4.78 0.82
N VAL A 196 9.89 -4.38 2.07
CA VAL A 196 10.25 -5.22 3.22
C VAL A 196 8.96 -5.83 3.73
N VAL A 197 8.88 -7.15 3.61
CA VAL A 197 7.65 -7.91 3.80
C VAL A 197 7.83 -8.89 4.96
N THR A 198 6.82 -8.98 5.81
CA THR A 198 6.69 -10.05 6.82
C THR A 198 5.37 -10.76 6.60
N GLN A 199 5.40 -12.09 6.45
CA GLN A 199 4.19 -12.89 6.37
C GLN A 199 3.89 -13.51 7.73
N TYR A 200 2.62 -13.54 8.13
CA TYR A 200 2.16 -14.04 9.42
C TYR A 200 1.12 -15.14 9.23
N ASP A 201 1.06 -16.09 10.16
CA ASP A 201 -0.01 -17.09 10.22
C ASP A 201 -1.33 -16.49 10.75
N SER A 202 -2.37 -17.32 10.88
CA SER A 202 -3.70 -16.91 11.37
C SER A 202 -3.69 -16.36 12.80
N HIS A 203 -2.66 -16.67 13.60
CA HIS A 203 -2.48 -16.17 14.96
C HIS A 203 -1.57 -14.94 15.02
N GLY A 204 -1.12 -14.43 13.88
CA GLY A 204 -0.22 -13.29 13.80
C GLY A 204 1.24 -13.62 14.14
N LYS A 205 1.61 -14.89 14.19
CA LYS A 205 3.01 -15.29 14.36
C LYS A 205 3.75 -15.11 13.04
N PRO A 206 4.93 -14.45 13.03
CA PRO A 206 5.71 -14.29 11.81
C PRO A 206 6.22 -15.64 11.31
N LEU A 207 6.03 -15.89 10.01
CA LEU A 207 6.49 -17.07 9.28
C LEU A 207 7.75 -16.76 8.48
N ILE A 208 7.72 -15.67 7.73
CA ILE A 208 8.80 -15.26 6.82
C ILE A 208 8.99 -13.76 6.93
N LYS A 209 10.25 -13.31 6.97
CA LYS A 209 10.62 -11.91 6.77
C LYS A 209 11.60 -11.82 5.60
N ALA A 210 11.27 -11.02 4.60
CA ALA A 210 12.04 -10.93 3.37
C ALA A 210 12.14 -9.50 2.85
N ARG A 211 13.18 -9.27 2.04
CA ARG A 211 13.30 -8.10 1.19
C ARG A 211 12.99 -8.52 -0.23
N LEU A 212 11.92 -7.99 -0.79
CA LEU A 212 11.52 -8.20 -2.17
C LEU A 212 12.00 -7.03 -3.02
N GLU A 213 12.87 -7.29 -3.98
CA GLU A 213 13.18 -6.33 -5.05
C GLU A 213 12.37 -6.71 -6.28
N ALA A 214 11.57 -5.76 -6.78
CA ALA A 214 10.82 -5.93 -8.01
C ALA A 214 11.27 -4.86 -9.02
N ARG A 215 11.12 -5.17 -10.31
CA ARG A 215 11.44 -4.28 -11.43
C ARG A 215 10.32 -4.34 -12.45
N VAL A 216 10.11 -3.24 -13.17
CA VAL A 216 9.15 -3.22 -14.28
C VAL A 216 9.64 -4.22 -15.31
N ALA A 217 8.76 -5.14 -15.74
CA ALA A 217 9.09 -6.09 -16.77
C ALA A 217 9.29 -5.34 -18.10
N GLY A 218 10.46 -5.50 -18.72
CA GLY A 218 10.80 -5.01 -20.05
C GLY A 218 10.81 -6.12 -21.08
#